data_AF-A0A7X9XBN1-F1
#
_entry.id   AF-A0A7X9XBN1-F1
#
_cell.length_a   1.000
_cell.length_b   1.000
_cell.length_c   1.000
_cell.angle_alpha   90.00
_cell.angle_beta   90.00
_cell.angle_gamma   90.00
#
_symmetry.space_group_name_H-M   'P 1'
#
loop_
_entity.id
_entity.type
_entity.pdbx_description
1 polymer ?
#
loop_
_entity_poly.entity_id
_entity_poly.type
_entity_poly.pdbx_seq_one_letter_code
_entity_poly.pdbx_strand_id
1 'polypeptide(L)'
;MSTVQNTKLYNLSQLEMLSRGDDGFVNKMLNSFTGNLKDGIKEITDAYKLHDWSTIGKVAHKLKPSMLVLGVTSLKETIIFLEKDHKDGSVDEKEISMKVESFLEKCGILLMQIQQISNN
;
A
#
# COMPACT_ATOMS: atom_id res chain seq x y z
N MET A 1 -14.75 -1.46 -27.94
CA MET A 1 -15.02 -0.87 -26.62
C MET A 1 -14.66 -1.92 -25.58
N SER A 2 -13.46 -1.83 -25.00
CA SER A 2 -13.02 -2.79 -23.99
C SER A 2 -13.19 -2.12 -22.63
N THR A 3 -14.07 -2.70 -21.83
CA THR A 3 -14.42 -2.27 -20.48
C THR A 3 -13.16 -2.17 -19.62
N VAL A 4 -12.82 -0.95 -19.19
CA VAL A 4 -11.83 -0.75 -18.13
C VAL A 4 -12.44 -1.37 -16.88
N GLN A 5 -12.02 -2.59 -16.54
CA GLN A 5 -12.39 -3.20 -15.28
C GLN A 5 -11.76 -2.35 -14.17
N ASN A 6 -12.59 -1.56 -13.50
CA ASN A 6 -12.23 -0.85 -12.28
C ASN A 6 -12.09 -1.88 -11.14
N THR A 7 -11.06 -2.74 -11.24
CA THR A 7 -10.79 -3.76 -10.24
C THR A 7 -10.33 -3.05 -8.97
N LYS A 8 -11.20 -3.05 -7.95
CA LYS A 8 -10.86 -2.52 -6.63
C LYS A 8 -9.60 -3.22 -6.13
N LEU A 9 -8.61 -2.45 -5.67
CA LEU A 9 -7.37 -3.00 -5.13
C LEU A 9 -7.53 -3.50 -3.68
N TYR A 10 -8.70 -3.31 -3.08
CA TYR A 10 -9.01 -3.59 -1.68
C TYR A 10 -10.32 -4.38 -1.53
N ASN A 11 -10.53 -4.96 -0.36
CA ASN A 11 -11.78 -5.59 0.04
C ASN A 11 -12.08 -5.25 1.51
N LEU A 12 -13.05 -4.36 1.74
CA LEU A 12 -13.41 -3.89 3.08
C LEU A 12 -14.34 -4.83 3.85
N SER A 13 -14.78 -5.96 3.30
CA SER A 13 -15.74 -6.84 3.97
C SER A 13 -15.26 -7.31 5.35
N GLN A 14 -13.95 -7.50 5.52
CA GLN A 14 -13.39 -7.82 6.84
C GLN A 14 -13.47 -6.63 7.80
N LEU A 15 -13.16 -5.42 7.33
CA LEU A 15 -13.24 -4.20 8.14
C LEU A 15 -14.69 -3.88 8.52
N GLU A 16 -15.64 -4.02 7.59
CA GLU A 16 -17.08 -3.85 7.81
C GLU A 16 -17.63 -4.88 8.82
N MET A 17 -17.17 -6.13 8.75
CA MET A 17 -17.52 -7.15 9.74
C MET A 17 -16.97 -6.80 11.13
N LEU A 18 -15.74 -6.28 11.21
CA LEU A 18 -15.12 -5.85 12.46
C LEU A 18 -15.80 -4.60 13.04
N SER A 19 -16.27 -3.69 12.18
CA SER A 19 -17.00 -2.48 12.61
C SER A 19 -18.41 -2.78 13.10
N ARG A 20 -18.95 -3.98 12.85
CA ARG A 20 -20.33 -4.38 13.16
C ARG A 20 -21.37 -3.41 12.57
N GLY A 21 -21.06 -2.83 11.40
CA GLY A 21 -21.93 -1.86 10.73
C GLY A 21 -21.77 -0.41 11.20
N ASP A 22 -20.74 -0.09 12.00
CA ASP A 22 -20.40 1.30 12.33
C ASP A 22 -19.58 1.94 11.20
N ASP A 23 -20.27 2.65 10.29
CA ASP A 23 -19.66 3.38 9.18
C ASP A 23 -18.71 4.50 9.67
N GLY A 24 -18.97 5.08 10.84
CA GLY A 24 -18.10 6.08 11.47
C GLY A 24 -16.75 5.49 11.87
N PHE A 25 -16.75 4.25 12.37
CA PHE A 25 -15.53 3.50 12.64
C PHE A 25 -14.77 3.15 11.37
N VAL A 26 -15.47 2.68 10.32
CA VAL A 26 -14.85 2.37 9.01
C VAL A 26 -14.16 3.60 8.44
N ASN A 27 -14.83 4.75 8.42
CA ASN A 27 -14.26 6.00 7.93
C ASN A 27 -13.03 6.46 8.73
N LYS A 28 -13.02 6.32 10.06
CA LYS A 28 -11.85 6.62 10.89
C LYS A 28 -10.66 5.72 10.56
N MET A 29 -10.91 4.42 10.36
CA MET A 29 -9.90 3.44 9.95
C MET A 29 -9.32 3.78 8.57
N LEU A 30 -10.17 4.10 7.59
CA LEU A 30 -9.75 4.50 6.24
C LEU A 30 -8.94 5.80 6.25
N ASN A 31 -9.36 6.80 7.02
CA ASN A 31 -8.62 8.05 7.17
C ASN A 31 -7.25 7.83 7.80
N SER A 32 -7.17 7.01 8.86
CA SER A 32 -5.89 6.67 9.49
C SER A 32 -4.97 5.92 8.53
N PHE A 33 -5.52 4.97 7.78
CA PHE A 33 -4.75 4.22 6.78
C PHE A 33 -4.23 5.12 5.66
N THR A 34 -5.07 5.97 5.08
CA THR A 34 -4.66 6.85 3.97
C THR A 34 -3.61 7.86 4.41
N GLY A 35 -3.67 8.35 5.66
CA GLY A 35 -2.60 9.15 6.28
C GLY A 35 -1.28 8.38 6.33
N ASN A 36 -1.28 7.21 6.99
CA ASN A 36 -0.09 6.36 7.12
C ASN A 36 0.49 5.96 5.76
N LEU A 37 -0.38 5.67 4.77
CA LEU A 37 0.03 5.29 3.43
C LEU A 37 0.69 6.46 2.69
N LYS A 38 0.18 7.69 2.82
CA LYS A 38 0.83 8.89 2.25
C LYS A 38 2.20 9.14 2.84
N ASP A 39 2.33 9.02 4.16
CA ASP A 39 3.61 9.17 4.85
C ASP A 39 4.60 8.09 4.41
N GLY A 40 4.14 6.83 4.32
CA GLY A 40 4.96 5.72 3.83
C GLY A 40 5.36 5.86 2.36
N ILE A 41 4.49 6.34 1.48
CA ILE A 41 4.83 6.69 0.08
C ILE A 41 5.96 7.71 0.05
N LYS A 42 5.85 8.77 0.86
CA LYS A 42 6.88 9.81 0.93
C LYS A 42 8.21 9.23 1.43
N GLU A 43 8.19 8.46 2.51
CA GLU A 43 9.40 7.86 3.10
C GLU A 43 10.07 6.87 2.14
N ILE A 44 9.30 6.02 1.45
CA ILE A 44 9.83 5.12 0.41
C ILE A 44 10.41 5.91 -0.77
N THR A 45 9.74 6.97 -1.20
CA THR A 45 10.22 7.82 -2.31
C THR A 45 11.55 8.49 -1.96
N ASP A 46 11.68 9.01 -0.74
CA ASP A 46 12.90 9.66 -0.27
C ASP A 46 14.04 8.63 -0.08
N ALA A 47 13.75 7.47 0.52
CA ALA A 47 14.71 6.38 0.67
C ALA A 47 15.17 5.82 -0.69
N TYR A 48 14.27 5.73 -1.67
CA TYR A 48 14.59 5.28 -3.02
C TYR A 48 15.60 6.19 -3.71
N LYS A 49 15.44 7.51 -3.60
CA LYS A 49 16.39 8.50 -4.14
C LYS A 49 17.79 8.41 -3.51
N LEU A 50 17.87 7.89 -2.29
CA LEU A 50 19.11 7.71 -1.53
C LEU A 50 19.67 6.29 -1.63
N HIS A 51 19.03 5.41 -2.41
CA HIS A 51 19.34 3.98 -2.48
C HIS A 51 19.35 3.28 -1.10
N ASP A 52 18.53 3.78 -0.16
CA ASP A 52 18.40 3.23 1.20
C ASP A 52 17.35 2.11 1.25
N TRP A 53 17.74 0.94 0.74
CA TRP A 53 16.91 -0.27 0.71
C TRP A 53 16.46 -0.72 2.11
N SER A 54 17.26 -0.42 3.14
CA SER A 54 16.93 -0.75 4.52
C SER A 54 15.70 -0.01 5.00
N THR A 55 15.65 1.29 4.70
CA THR A 55 14.51 2.13 5.07
C THR A 55 13.27 1.73 4.29
N ILE A 56 13.39 1.42 2.99
CA ILE A 56 12.27 0.89 2.20
C ILE A 56 11.68 -0.37 2.84
N GLY A 57 12.52 -1.33 3.25
CA GLY A 57 12.05 -2.55 3.90
C GLY A 57 11.36 -2.31 5.24
N LYS A 58 11.89 -1.39 6.06
CA LYS A 58 11.25 -1.00 7.33
C LYS A 58 9.88 -0.36 7.11
N VAL A 59 9.74 0.51 6.11
CA VAL A 59 8.46 1.15 5.79
C VAL A 59 7.46 0.13 5.25
N ALA A 60 7.89 -0.76 4.35
CA ALA A 60 7.08 -1.85 3.83
C ALA A 60 6.53 -2.74 4.96
N HIS A 61 7.38 -3.12 5.93
CA HIS A 61 6.96 -3.88 7.11
C HIS A 61 5.85 -3.17 7.91
N LYS A 62 5.99 -1.85 8.13
CA LYS A 62 4.99 -1.04 8.86
C LYS A 62 3.66 -0.92 8.12
N LEU A 63 3.67 -0.79 6.79
CA LEU A 63 2.46 -0.62 5.97
C LEU A 63 1.69 -1.94 5.76
N LYS A 64 2.41 -3.07 5.71
CA LYS A 64 1.86 -4.41 5.45
C LYS A 64 0.65 -4.79 6.32
N PRO A 65 0.68 -4.68 7.66
CA PRO A 65 -0.48 -5.07 8.47
C PRO A 65 -1.73 -4.26 8.14
N SER A 66 -1.61 -2.95 7.92
CA SER A 66 -2.76 -2.11 7.58
C SER A 66 -3.34 -2.43 6.20
N MET A 67 -2.48 -2.72 5.21
CA MET A 67 -2.92 -3.19 3.89
C MET A 67 -3.69 -4.52 3.96
N LEU A 68 -3.25 -5.45 4.83
CA LEU A 68 -3.93 -6.73 5.02
C LEU A 68 -5.32 -6.55 5.65
N VAL A 69 -5.45 -5.70 6.68
CA VAL A 69 -6.74 -5.42 7.34
C VAL A 69 -7.77 -4.85 6.36
N LEU A 70 -7.31 -4.06 5.38
CA LEU A 70 -8.17 -3.48 4.34
C LEU A 70 -8.39 -4.39 3.13
N GLY A 71 -7.89 -5.63 3.19
CA GLY A 71 -8.04 -6.61 2.11
C GLY A 71 -7.29 -6.22 0.83
N VAL A 72 -6.19 -5.47 0.94
CA VAL A 72 -5.38 -5.07 -0.21
C VAL A 72 -4.47 -6.22 -0.62
N THR A 73 -5.00 -7.14 -1.43
CA THR A 73 -4.27 -8.36 -1.84
C THR A 73 -3.34 -8.12 -3.02
N SER A 74 -3.66 -7.18 -3.90
CA SER A 74 -2.91 -6.85 -5.13
C SER A 74 -1.50 -6.29 -4.89
N LEU A 75 -1.24 -5.81 -3.68
CA LEU A 75 0.04 -5.25 -3.23
C LEU A 75 0.82 -6.18 -2.30
N LYS A 76 0.22 -7.30 -1.87
CA LYS A 76 0.80 -8.21 -0.87
C LYS A 76 2.16 -8.76 -1.28
N GLU A 77 2.30 -9.20 -2.53
CA GLU A 77 3.57 -9.75 -3.00
C GLU A 77 4.64 -8.66 -3.13
N THR A 78 4.28 -7.49 -3.65
CA THR A 78 5.18 -6.36 -3.79
C THR A 78 5.68 -5.88 -2.43
N ILE A 79 4.79 -5.74 -1.44
CA ILE A 79 5.19 -5.27 -0.10
C ILE A 79 6.06 -6.29 0.64
N ILE A 80 5.81 -7.60 0.47
CA ILE A 80 6.67 -8.67 1.01
C ILE A 80 8.05 -8.65 0.35
N PHE A 81 8.12 -8.38 -0.95
CA PHE A 81 9.39 -8.23 -1.64
C PHE A 81 10.16 -7.02 -1.12
N LEU A 82 9.50 -5.86 -0.99
CA LEU A 82 10.13 -4.64 -0.50
C LEU A 82 10.58 -4.75 0.97
N GLU A 83 9.84 -5.50 1.79
CA GLU A 83 10.17 -5.79 3.20
C GLU A 83 11.49 -6.56 3.38
N LYS A 84 11.94 -7.32 2.37
CA LYS A 84 13.20 -8.07 2.46
C LYS A 84 14.39 -7.12 2.52
N ASP A 85 15.43 -7.55 3.25
CA ASP A 85 16.70 -6.86 3.25
C ASP A 85 17.49 -7.22 1.97
N HIS A 86 17.64 -6.26 1.07
CA HIS A 86 18.36 -6.42 -0.20
C HIS A 86 19.83 -5.94 -0.11
N LYS A 87 20.36 -5.74 1.10
CA LYS A 87 21.74 -5.23 1.32
C LYS A 87 22.86 -6.18 0.88
N ASP A 88 22.59 -7.46 0.73
CA ASP A 88 23.61 -8.46 0.39
C ASP A 88 23.92 -8.53 -1.12
N GLY A 89 23.27 -7.70 -1.94
CA GLY A 89 23.45 -7.69 -3.39
C GLY A 89 22.86 -8.93 -4.08
N SER A 90 22.01 -9.70 -3.38
CA SER A 90 21.34 -10.89 -3.94
C SER A 90 20.30 -10.57 -5.01
N VAL A 91 19.91 -9.30 -5.15
CA VAL A 91 18.87 -8.83 -6.06
C VAL A 91 19.39 -7.67 -6.91
N ASP A 92 19.07 -7.69 -8.21
CA ASP A 92 19.41 -6.61 -9.12
C ASP A 92 18.69 -5.32 -8.70
N GLU A 93 19.44 -4.23 -8.59
CA GLU A 93 18.92 -2.91 -8.28
C GLU A 93 17.76 -2.51 -9.21
N LYS A 94 17.82 -2.89 -10.49
CA LYS A 94 16.74 -2.66 -11.45
C LYS A 94 15.45 -3.38 -11.05
N GLU A 95 15.54 -4.58 -10.50
CA GLU A 95 14.38 -5.31 -10.03
C GLU A 95 13.74 -4.59 -8.83
N ILE A 96 14.57 -4.10 -7.90
CA ILE A 96 14.11 -3.30 -6.75
C ILE A 96 13.40 -2.03 -7.25
N SER A 97 14.04 -1.29 -8.16
CA SER A 97 13.48 -0.10 -8.81
C SER A 97 12.12 -0.35 -9.44
N MET A 98 11.99 -1.39 -10.27
CA MET A 98 10.71 -1.76 -10.89
C MET A 98 9.63 -2.08 -9.86
N LYS A 99 9.98 -2.75 -8.76
CA LYS A 99 9.04 -3.09 -7.68
C LYS A 99 8.62 -1.86 -6.87
N VAL A 100 9.55 -0.95 -6.58
CA VAL A 100 9.27 0.32 -5.90
C VAL A 100 8.34 1.19 -6.74
N GLU A 101 8.65 1.38 -8.02
CA GLU A 101 7.81 2.21 -8.92
C GLU A 101 6.39 1.64 -9.05
N SER A 102 6.28 0.32 -9.27
CA SER A 102 4.98 -0.35 -9.32
C SER A 102 4.21 -0.25 -8.01
N PHE A 103 4.91 -0.32 -6.87
CA PHE A 103 4.30 -0.14 -5.55
C PHE A 103 3.73 1.27 -5.39
N LEU A 104 4.52 2.30 -5.72
CA LEU A 104 4.13 3.71 -5.60
C LEU A 104 2.93 4.04 -6.49
N GLU A 105 2.93 3.56 -7.74
CA GLU A 105 1.81 3.73 -8.67
C GLU A 105 0.51 3.14 -8.10
N LYS A 106 0.55 1.87 -7.68
CA LYS A 106 -0.60 1.18 -7.11
C LYS A 106 -1.07 1.80 -5.79
N CYS A 107 -0.16 2.32 -4.96
CA CYS A 107 -0.54 3.06 -3.75
C CYS A 107 -1.27 4.35 -4.10
N GLY A 108 -0.87 5.06 -5.15
CA GLY A 108 -1.59 6.22 -5.68
C GLY A 108 -3.01 5.87 -6.11
N ILE A 109 -3.18 4.79 -6.87
CA ILE A 109 -4.50 4.29 -7.28
C ILE A 109 -5.34 3.91 -6.04
N LEU A 110 -4.76 3.20 -5.08
CA LEU A 110 -5.45 2.79 -3.85
C LEU A 110 -5.94 4.01 -3.05
N LEU A 111 -5.11 5.04 -2.91
CA LEU A 111 -5.51 6.29 -2.24
C LEU A 111 -6.70 6.95 -2.96
N MET A 112 -6.66 7.05 -4.29
CA MET A 112 -7.78 7.59 -5.07
C MET A 112 -9.05 6.77 -4.85
N GLN A 113 -8.97 5.44 -4.91
CA GLN A 113 -10.13 4.58 -4.74
C GLN A 113 -10.73 4.67 -3.33
N ILE A 114 -9.91 4.80 -2.27
CA ILE A 114 -10.41 4.96 -0.89
C ILE A 114 -11.02 6.36 -0.68
N GLN A 115 -10.42 7.41 -1.25
CA GLN A 115 -10.95 8.77 -1.15
C GLN A 115 -12.31 8.94 -1.84
N GLN A 116 -12.59 8.15 -2.89
CA GLN A 116 -13.91 8.12 -3.52
C GLN A 116 -15.02 7.53 -2.61
N ILE A 117 -14.66 6.68 -1.64
CA ILE A 117 -15.62 6.11 -0.69
C ILE A 117 -16.06 7.17 0.33
N SER A 118 -15.10 7.94 0.86
CA SER A 118 -15.39 8.93 1.91
C SER A 118 -16.11 10.19 1.40
N ASN A 119 -16.17 10.40 0.09
CA ASN A 119 -16.86 11.54 -0.54
C ASN A 119 -18.28 11.18 -1.05
N ASN A 120 -18.75 9.96 -0.76
CA ASN A 120 -20.02 9.43 -1.25
C ASN A 120 -20.90 8.98 -0.08
#